data_AF-A0A4Z0AC47-F1
#
_entry.id   AF-A0A4Z0AC47-F1
#
_cell.length_a   1.000
_cell.length_b   1.000
_cell.length_c   1.000
_cell.angle_alpha   90.00
_cell.angle_beta   90.00
_cell.angle_gamma   90.00
#
_symmetry.space_group_name_H-M   'P 1'
#
loop_
_entity.id
_entity.type
_entity.pdbx_description
1 polymer ?
#
loop_
_entity_poly.entity_id
_entity_poly.type
_entity_poly.pdbx_seq_one_letter_code
_entity_poly.pdbx_strand_id
1 'polypeptide(L)'
;MSAPAPLAETVKMYGSREDAAKAACTWVEQGKTKVDRSKLRVYISTVGPFKGSAVGEYILRTAFVICVGLLRNSGIVEDIVRLDNDDTGKGIHYNAKNLSDTSQKLAACIQPTISMAAGTRMNLYRDYLKAIENLSADTIWDWWRTGTKPMTIEAEAEGDSVSAAVETGAD
;
A
#
# COMPACT_ATOMS: atom_id res chain seq x y z
N MET A 1 10.71 -24.85 -22.31
CA MET A 1 10.42 -23.39 -22.30
C MET A 1 11.29 -22.77 -21.24
N SER A 2 12.19 -21.84 -21.60
CA SER A 2 13.04 -21.15 -20.62
C SER A 2 12.22 -20.13 -19.83
N ALA A 3 12.49 -19.99 -18.54
CA ALA A 3 11.87 -18.95 -17.72
C ALA A 3 12.20 -17.56 -18.30
N PRO A 4 11.27 -16.60 -18.29
CA PRO A 4 11.56 -15.24 -18.73
C PRO A 4 12.71 -14.66 -17.91
N ALA A 5 13.60 -13.92 -18.57
CA ALA A 5 14.71 -13.25 -17.89
C ALA A 5 14.19 -12.31 -16.79
N PRO A 6 14.85 -12.24 -15.62
CA PRO A 6 14.42 -11.36 -14.56
C PRO A 6 14.48 -9.89 -15.02
N LEU A 7 13.43 -9.12 -14.68
CA LEU A 7 13.36 -7.69 -14.95
C LEU A 7 14.59 -6.98 -14.35
N ALA A 8 15.09 -5.96 -15.07
CA ALA A 8 16.20 -5.15 -14.58
C ALA A 8 15.76 -4.42 -13.31
N GLU A 9 16.35 -4.79 -12.17
CA GLU A 9 16.03 -4.23 -10.86
C GLU A 9 17.02 -3.14 -10.48
N THR A 10 16.50 -1.94 -10.26
CA THR A 10 17.22 -0.89 -9.55
C THR A 10 16.87 -0.95 -8.08
N VAL A 11 17.85 -0.98 -7.19
CA VAL A 11 17.63 -0.91 -5.73
C VAL A 11 18.12 0.45 -5.22
N LYS A 12 17.28 1.18 -4.49
CA LYS A 12 17.65 2.47 -3.88
C LYS A 12 17.20 2.55 -2.43
N MET A 13 18.02 3.19 -1.61
CA MET A 13 17.80 3.35 -0.17
C MET A 13 17.22 4.73 0.12
N TYR A 14 16.19 4.77 0.96
CA TYR A 14 15.50 5.99 1.38
C TYR A 14 15.41 6.03 2.91
N GLY A 15 15.54 7.23 3.49
CA GLY A 15 15.57 7.41 4.94
C GLY A 15 14.21 7.19 5.61
N SER A 16 13.11 7.30 4.87
CA SER A 16 11.74 7.23 5.38
C SER A 16 10.82 6.40 4.49
N ARG A 17 9.66 6.01 5.04
CA ARG A 17 8.59 5.35 4.28
C ARG A 17 8.05 6.27 3.20
N GLU A 18 7.85 7.54 3.55
CA GLU A 18 7.28 8.57 2.69
C GLU A 18 8.17 8.82 1.47
N ASP A 19 9.48 8.93 1.66
CA ASP A 19 10.42 9.15 0.55
C ASP A 19 10.50 7.93 -0.38
N ALA A 20 10.51 6.72 0.20
CA ALA A 20 10.46 5.49 -0.58
C ALA A 20 9.18 5.39 -1.42
N ALA A 21 8.02 5.72 -0.83
CA ALA A 21 6.72 5.70 -1.50
C ALA A 21 6.65 6.73 -2.65
N LYS A 22 7.12 7.96 -2.40
CA LYS A 22 7.17 9.03 -3.41
C LYS A 22 8.07 8.65 -4.58
N ALA A 23 9.23 8.08 -4.29
CA ALA A 23 10.16 7.61 -5.31
C ALA A 23 9.57 6.46 -6.14
N ALA A 24 8.88 5.52 -5.50
CA ALA A 24 8.16 4.45 -6.19
C ALA A 24 7.09 5.02 -7.15
N CYS A 25 6.25 5.95 -6.69
CA CYS A 25 5.23 6.57 -7.55
C CYS A 25 5.86 7.37 -8.71
N THR A 26 6.94 8.10 -8.43
CA THR A 26 7.71 8.84 -9.45
C THR A 26 8.29 7.90 -10.51
N TRP A 27 8.78 6.73 -10.09
CA TRP A 27 9.31 5.70 -10.98
C TRP A 27 8.24 5.12 -11.91
N VAL A 28 7.05 4.82 -11.37
CA VAL A 28 5.91 4.33 -12.16
C VAL A 28 5.58 5.28 -13.30
N GLU A 29 5.55 6.58 -13.01
CA GLU A 29 5.22 7.62 -13.98
C GLU A 29 6.44 8.15 -14.73
N GLN A 30 7.60 7.48 -14.65
CA GLN A 30 8.77 7.87 -15.42
C GLN A 30 8.47 7.76 -16.92
N GLY A 31 8.86 8.79 -17.67
CA GLY A 31 8.64 8.85 -19.13
C GLY A 31 7.27 9.42 -19.52
N LYS A 32 6.70 8.87 -20.60
CA LYS A 32 5.53 9.43 -21.30
C LYS A 32 4.21 8.89 -20.78
N THR A 33 4.15 7.63 -20.34
CA THR A 33 2.94 7.02 -19.81
C THR A 33 2.70 7.46 -18.37
N LYS A 34 1.48 7.87 -18.05
CA LYS A 34 1.05 8.29 -16.71
C LYS A 34 -0.04 7.37 -16.19
N VAL A 35 -0.24 7.39 -14.87
CA VAL A 35 -1.28 6.59 -14.23
C VAL A 35 -2.67 7.13 -14.62
N ASP A 36 -3.50 6.25 -15.17
CA ASP A 36 -4.93 6.50 -15.35
C ASP A 36 -5.65 6.16 -14.03
N ARG A 37 -6.02 7.21 -13.28
CA ARG A 37 -6.62 7.09 -11.95
C ARG A 37 -7.93 6.30 -11.95
N SER A 38 -8.71 6.35 -13.04
CA SER A 38 -9.97 5.60 -13.15
C SER A 38 -9.78 4.08 -13.19
N LYS A 39 -8.58 3.64 -13.56
CA LYS A 39 -8.19 2.22 -13.66
C LYS A 39 -7.47 1.71 -12.43
N LEU A 40 -7.20 2.56 -11.45
CA LEU A 40 -6.54 2.13 -10.22
C LEU A 40 -7.41 1.13 -9.46
N ARG A 41 -6.80 0.02 -9.04
CA ARG A 41 -7.43 -1.01 -8.22
C ARG A 41 -6.50 -1.39 -7.09
N VAL A 42 -7.09 -1.63 -5.91
CA VAL A 42 -6.42 -2.39 -4.86
C VAL A 42 -6.56 -3.84 -5.25
N TYR A 43 -5.45 -4.57 -5.22
CA TYR A 43 -5.50 -6.00 -5.43
C TYR A 43 -4.58 -6.71 -4.44
N ILE A 44 -4.90 -7.97 -4.20
CA ILE A 44 -4.15 -8.86 -3.34
C ILE A 44 -3.02 -9.49 -4.17
N SER A 45 -1.77 -9.25 -3.79
CA SER A 45 -0.64 -9.88 -4.48
C SER A 45 -0.70 -11.40 -4.40
N THR A 46 -0.46 -12.07 -5.54
CA THR A 46 -0.27 -13.53 -5.62
C THR A 46 1.20 -13.93 -5.49
N VAL A 47 2.08 -13.00 -5.11
CA VAL A 47 3.53 -13.19 -4.92
C VAL A 47 3.99 -12.50 -3.63
N GLY A 48 5.10 -12.98 -3.04
CA GLY A 48 5.59 -12.55 -1.73
C GLY A 48 5.33 -13.58 -0.63
N PRO A 49 5.78 -13.34 0.62
CA PRO A 49 5.72 -14.32 1.72
C PRO A 49 4.29 -14.73 2.12
N PHE A 50 3.27 -14.02 1.62
CA PHE A 50 1.85 -14.29 1.89
C PHE A 50 1.09 -14.90 0.69
N LYS A 51 1.80 -15.33 -0.37
CA LYS A 51 1.19 -15.99 -1.55
C LYS A 51 0.26 -17.14 -1.12
N GLY A 52 -1.01 -17.08 -1.51
CA GLY A 52 -1.98 -18.16 -1.31
C GLY A 52 -2.55 -18.30 0.09
N SER A 53 -2.29 -17.35 0.99
CA SER A 53 -2.89 -17.34 2.33
C SER A 53 -4.35 -16.85 2.28
N ALA A 54 -5.26 -17.70 1.80
CA ALA A 54 -6.64 -17.66 2.27
C ALA A 54 -6.66 -18.43 3.61
N VAL A 55 -6.42 -17.73 4.71
CA VAL A 55 -6.63 -18.33 6.04
C VAL A 55 -8.14 -18.39 6.24
N GLY A 56 -8.68 -19.61 6.34
CA GLY A 56 -10.11 -19.93 6.26
C GLY A 56 -11.02 -19.11 7.19
N GLU A 57 -12.30 -19.03 6.80
CA GLU A 57 -13.54 -18.45 7.40
C GLU A 57 -13.47 -17.19 8.29
N TYR A 58 -12.41 -16.98 9.06
CA TYR A 58 -11.96 -15.70 9.57
C TYR A 58 -10.77 -15.23 8.74
N ILE A 59 -11.06 -14.53 7.64
CA ILE A 59 -10.08 -13.78 6.86
C ILE A 59 -9.28 -12.92 7.84
N LEU A 60 -8.04 -13.32 8.13
CA LEU A 60 -7.09 -12.42 8.77
C LEU A 60 -6.95 -11.24 7.82
N ARG A 61 -7.60 -10.12 8.15
CA ARG A 61 -7.54 -8.81 7.49
C ARG A 61 -6.11 -8.25 7.37
N THR A 62 -5.09 -9.01 7.76
CA THR A 62 -3.69 -8.61 7.94
C THR A 62 -2.69 -9.46 7.15
N ALA A 63 -3.14 -10.38 6.28
CA ALA A 63 -2.26 -11.26 5.49
C ALA A 63 -2.24 -10.95 4.00
N PHE A 64 -2.78 -9.81 3.57
CA PHE A 64 -2.76 -9.41 2.17
C PHE A 64 -1.70 -8.35 1.92
N VAL A 65 -0.86 -8.59 0.93
CA VAL A 65 -0.05 -7.51 0.35
C VAL A 65 -1.01 -6.60 -0.40
N ILE A 66 -1.23 -5.41 0.14
CA ILE A 66 -2.04 -4.38 -0.50
C ILE A 66 -1.17 -3.69 -1.53
N CYS A 67 -1.53 -3.88 -2.79
CA CYS A 67 -0.87 -3.30 -3.93
C CYS A 67 -1.78 -2.30 -4.62
N VAL A 68 -1.16 -1.31 -5.26
CA VAL A 68 -1.84 -0.47 -6.24
C VAL A 68 -1.53 -1.03 -7.62
N GLY A 69 -2.57 -1.34 -8.39
CA GLY A 69 -2.49 -1.87 -9.74
C GLY A 69 -3.37 -1.09 -10.72
N LEU A 70 -3.17 -1.35 -12.01
CA LEU A 70 -3.98 -0.81 -13.11
C LEU A 70 -4.82 -1.92 -13.74
N LEU A 71 -6.14 -1.73 -13.78
CA LEU A 71 -7.04 -2.57 -14.56
C LEU A 71 -6.76 -2.36 -16.06
N ARG A 72 -6.30 -3.42 -16.73
CA ARG A 72 -6.07 -3.43 -18.18
C ARG A 72 -7.35 -3.80 -18.93
N ASN A 73 -7.39 -3.49 -20.22
CA ASN A 73 -8.53 -3.85 -21.09
C ASN A 73 -8.79 -5.37 -21.16
N SER A 74 -7.79 -6.19 -20.84
CA SER A 74 -7.93 -7.64 -20.68
C SER A 74 -8.71 -8.07 -19.44
N GLY A 75 -9.09 -7.14 -18.55
CA GLY A 75 -9.71 -7.42 -17.25
C GLY A 75 -8.72 -7.79 -16.16
N ILE A 76 -7.43 -7.89 -16.48
CA ILE A 76 -6.37 -8.23 -15.53
C ILE A 76 -5.88 -6.96 -14.84
N VAL A 77 -5.69 -7.02 -13.52
CA VAL A 77 -5.00 -5.97 -12.76
C VAL A 77 -3.51 -6.20 -12.85
N GLU A 78 -2.79 -5.26 -13.47
CA GLU A 78 -1.34 -5.24 -13.51
C GLU A 78 -0.79 -4.46 -12.32
N ASP A 79 0.19 -5.03 -11.62
CA ASP A 79 0.84 -4.39 -10.49
C ASP A 79 1.72 -3.21 -10.89
N ILE A 80 1.55 -2.06 -10.23
CA ILE A 80 2.38 -0.87 -10.51
C ILE A 80 3.20 -0.45 -9.30
N VAL A 81 2.65 -0.55 -8.08
CA VAL A 81 3.39 -0.39 -6.82
C VAL A 81 2.93 -1.45 -5.82
N ARG A 82 3.89 -2.16 -5.23
CA ARG A 82 3.68 -3.16 -4.18
C ARG A 82 4.55 -2.86 -2.97
N LEU A 83 3.97 -2.88 -1.78
CA LEU A 83 4.73 -2.80 -0.53
C LEU A 83 5.13 -4.21 -0.08
N ASP A 84 6.42 -4.53 -0.08
CA ASP A 84 6.96 -5.83 0.29
C ASP A 84 7.81 -5.76 1.56
N ASN A 85 8.01 -6.93 2.18
CA ASN A 85 8.97 -7.16 3.24
C ASN A 85 9.82 -8.38 2.86
N ASP A 86 11.13 -8.22 2.90
CA ASP A 86 12.11 -9.19 2.43
C ASP A 86 13.24 -9.35 3.47
N ASP A 87 13.79 -10.56 3.55
CA ASP A 87 14.92 -10.94 4.40
C ASP A 87 16.27 -10.94 3.65
N THR A 88 16.27 -10.76 2.33
CA THR A 88 17.48 -10.75 1.48
C THR A 88 18.22 -9.40 1.42
N GLY A 89 18.08 -8.57 2.46
CA GLY A 89 18.82 -7.31 2.60
C GLY A 89 18.11 -6.04 2.10
N LYS A 90 16.85 -6.13 1.68
CA LYS A 90 16.02 -4.97 1.27
C LYS A 90 15.10 -4.44 2.36
N GLY A 91 14.83 -5.25 3.40
CA GLY A 91 13.88 -4.91 4.45
C GLY A 91 12.47 -4.65 3.88
N ILE A 92 11.77 -3.67 4.46
CA ILE A 92 10.50 -3.17 3.91
C ILE A 92 10.80 -2.24 2.75
N HIS A 93 10.14 -2.45 1.62
CA HIS A 93 10.39 -1.69 0.40
C HIS A 93 9.18 -1.60 -0.51
N TYR A 94 9.14 -0.56 -1.35
CA TYR A 94 8.17 -0.43 -2.43
C TYR A 94 8.77 -0.97 -3.73
N ASN A 95 8.16 -2.00 -4.32
CA ASN A 95 8.45 -2.47 -5.66
C ASN A 95 7.57 -1.71 -6.66
N ALA A 96 8.20 -0.98 -7.59
CA ALA A 96 7.53 -0.16 -8.60
C ALA A 96 7.91 -0.58 -10.02
N LYS A 97 6.93 -0.61 -10.93
CA LYS A 97 7.15 -0.88 -12.37
C LYS A 97 7.01 0.39 -13.18
N ASN A 98 7.97 0.67 -14.06
CA ASN A 98 7.90 1.83 -14.95
C ASN A 98 6.85 1.57 -16.05
N LEU A 99 5.85 2.46 -16.18
CA LEU A 99 4.77 2.31 -17.16
C LEU A 99 5.18 2.60 -18.59
N SER A 100 6.26 3.35 -18.79
CA SER A 100 6.83 3.60 -20.11
C SER A 100 7.80 2.50 -20.54
N ASP A 101 8.34 1.73 -19.59
CA ASP A 101 9.23 0.59 -19.83
C ASP A 101 9.04 -0.48 -18.75
N THR A 102 8.14 -1.43 -19.01
CA THR A 102 7.77 -2.47 -18.06
C THR A 102 8.88 -3.51 -17.83
N SER A 103 10.00 -3.42 -18.56
CA SER A 103 11.19 -4.24 -18.31
C SER A 103 11.98 -3.77 -17.08
N GLN A 104 11.71 -2.55 -16.62
CA GLN A 104 12.41 -1.90 -15.51
C GLN A 104 11.56 -1.86 -14.24
N LYS A 105 12.17 -2.25 -13.12
CA LYS A 105 11.58 -2.13 -11.79
C LYS A 105 12.51 -1.44 -10.81
N LEU A 106 11.92 -0.77 -9.84
CA LEU A 106 12.61 -0.16 -8.69
C LEU A 106 12.18 -0.86 -7.41
N ALA A 107 13.14 -1.25 -6.58
CA ALA A 107 12.95 -1.54 -5.16
C ALA A 107 13.39 -0.30 -4.36
N ALA A 108 12.43 0.49 -3.89
CA ALA A 108 12.64 1.64 -3.02
C ALA A 108 12.62 1.20 -1.56
N CYS A 109 13.79 0.94 -1.00
CA CYS A 109 13.98 0.36 0.32
C CYS A 109 13.93 1.40 1.43
N ILE A 110 13.21 1.10 2.50
CA ILE A 110 13.15 1.92 3.71
C ILE A 110 14.37 1.55 4.55
N GLN A 111 15.45 2.32 4.41
CA GLN A 111 16.78 2.00 4.93
C GLN A 111 16.81 1.60 6.41
N PRO A 112 16.10 2.29 7.34
CA PRO A 112 16.07 1.90 8.75
C PRO A 112 15.55 0.48 9.01
N THR A 113 14.81 -0.11 8.07
CA THR A 113 14.20 -1.43 8.26
C THR A 113 15.13 -2.60 7.91
N ILE A 114 16.22 -2.35 7.19
CA ILE A 114 17.11 -3.40 6.69
C ILE A 114 17.81 -4.15 7.83
N SER A 115 18.27 -3.42 8.84
CA SER A 115 18.94 -3.96 10.02
C SER A 115 17.97 -4.39 11.13
N MET A 116 16.66 -4.22 10.95
CA MET A 116 15.68 -4.65 11.96
C MET A 116 15.63 -6.17 12.06
N ALA A 117 15.44 -6.68 13.29
CA ALA A 117 15.12 -8.08 13.51
C ALA A 117 13.82 -8.47 12.77
N ALA A 118 13.77 -9.69 12.25
CA ALA A 118 12.69 -10.14 11.37
C ALA A 118 11.29 -9.98 12.01
N GLY A 119 11.13 -10.31 13.28
CA GLY A 119 9.86 -10.15 14.00
C GLY A 119 9.43 -8.69 14.14
N THR A 120 10.34 -7.80 14.53
CA THR A 120 10.09 -6.36 14.64
C THR A 120 9.72 -5.75 13.28
N ARG A 121 10.47 -6.13 12.24
CA ARG A 121 10.19 -5.69 10.86
C ARG A 121 8.83 -6.17 10.37
N MET A 122 8.45 -7.40 10.70
CA MET A 122 7.14 -7.95 10.36
C MET A 122 6.00 -7.20 11.04
N ASN A 123 6.15 -6.82 12.31
CA ASN A 123 5.14 -6.02 13.00
C ASN A 123 4.98 -4.64 12.35
N LEU A 124 6.10 -3.95 12.07
CA LEU A 124 6.07 -2.66 11.38
C LEU A 124 5.43 -2.77 9.97
N TYR A 125 5.74 -3.84 9.24
CA TYR A 125 5.14 -4.12 7.94
C TYR A 125 3.61 -4.29 8.05
N ARG A 126 3.13 -5.01 9.06
CA ARG A 126 1.69 -5.14 9.33
C ARG A 126 1.03 -3.80 9.66
N ASP A 127 1.71 -2.94 10.42
CA ASP A 127 1.20 -1.60 10.73
C ASP A 127 1.06 -0.75 9.45
N TYR A 128 2.02 -0.87 8.53
CA TYR A 128 1.92 -0.19 7.23
C TYR A 128 0.76 -0.71 6.38
N LEU A 129 0.52 -2.02 6.37
CA LEU A 129 -0.62 -2.64 5.69
C LEU A 129 -1.96 -2.23 6.32
N LYS A 130 -2.04 -2.21 7.65
CA LYS A 130 -3.24 -1.80 8.38
C LYS A 130 -3.59 -0.33 8.09
N ALA A 131 -2.58 0.53 7.98
CA ALA A 131 -2.80 1.95 7.70
C ALA A 131 -3.43 2.23 6.32
N ILE A 132 -3.37 1.27 5.40
CA ILE A 132 -4.00 1.34 4.06
C ILE A 132 -5.20 0.41 3.94
N GLU A 133 -5.52 -0.34 4.99
CA GLU A 133 -6.69 -1.22 5.04
C GLU A 133 -7.96 -0.37 4.89
N ASN A 134 -8.83 -0.77 3.95
CA ASN A 134 -10.08 -0.07 3.60
C ASN A 134 -9.93 1.28 2.86
N LEU A 135 -8.71 1.69 2.48
CA LEU A 135 -8.54 2.84 1.59
C LEU A 135 -8.78 2.44 0.13
N SER A 136 -9.33 3.37 -0.65
CA SER A 136 -9.43 3.19 -2.10
C SER A 136 -8.04 3.22 -2.76
N ALA A 137 -7.91 2.58 -3.93
CA ALA A 137 -6.65 2.57 -4.68
C ALA A 137 -6.16 3.99 -5.01
N ASP A 138 -7.12 4.87 -5.29
CA ASP A 138 -6.90 6.27 -5.61
C ASP A 138 -6.35 7.05 -4.41
N THR A 139 -6.93 6.82 -3.22
CA THR A 139 -6.48 7.40 -1.96
C THR A 139 -5.07 6.91 -1.58
N ILE A 140 -4.80 5.61 -1.74
CA ILE A 140 -3.47 5.04 -1.47
C ILE A 140 -2.43 5.64 -2.42
N TRP A 141 -2.77 5.73 -3.71
CA TRP A 141 -1.90 6.32 -4.73
C TRP A 141 -1.54 7.76 -4.40
N ASP A 142 -2.54 8.60 -4.07
CA ASP A 142 -2.27 10.00 -3.70
C ASP A 142 -1.45 10.13 -2.43
N TRP A 143 -1.73 9.31 -1.42
CA TRP A 143 -0.92 9.30 -0.20
C TRP A 143 0.54 8.95 -0.51
N TRP A 144 0.79 7.87 -1.25
CA TRP A 144 2.16 7.46 -1.59
C TRP A 144 2.87 8.48 -2.47
N ARG A 145 2.16 9.12 -3.41
CA ARG A 145 2.72 10.11 -4.32
C ARG A 145 3.05 11.44 -3.63
N THR A 146 2.27 11.86 -2.64
CA THR A 146 2.39 13.17 -1.98
C THR A 146 3.06 13.11 -0.61
N GLY A 147 3.05 11.95 0.04
CA GLY A 147 3.39 11.77 1.45
C GLY A 147 2.32 12.29 2.41
N THR A 148 1.22 12.86 1.92
CA THR A 148 0.13 13.40 2.74
C THR A 148 -0.83 12.28 3.10
N LYS A 149 -0.87 11.88 4.38
CA LYS A 149 -1.80 10.86 4.86
C LYS A 149 -3.25 11.34 4.67
N PRO A 150 -4.16 10.48 4.18
CA PRO A 150 -5.57 10.84 4.07
C PRO A 150 -6.15 11.13 5.45
N MET A 151 -6.96 12.19 5.56
CA MET A 151 -7.75 12.43 6.76
C MET A 151 -8.85 11.37 6.81
N THR A 152 -8.88 10.54 7.84
CA THR A 152 -10.07 9.78 8.18
C THR A 152 -11.07 10.76 8.77
N ILE A 153 -12.18 11.01 8.07
CA ILE A 153 -13.37 11.53 8.73
C ILE A 153 -13.85 10.37 9.60
N GLU A 154 -13.45 10.38 10.87
CA GLU A 154 -14.14 9.55 11.86
C GLU A 154 -15.60 10.02 11.84
N ALA A 155 -16.52 9.10 11.61
CA ALA A 155 -17.93 9.42 11.67
C ALA A 155 -18.22 9.97 13.06
N GLU A 156 -18.53 11.26 13.15
CA GLU A 156 -19.08 11.89 14.34
C GLU A 156 -20.42 11.18 14.63
N ALA A 157 -20.35 10.16 15.47
CA ALA A 157 -21.48 9.51 16.10
C ALA A 157 -21.37 9.71 17.62
N GLU A 158 -21.30 10.97 18.04
CA GLU A 158 -21.72 11.41 19.36
C GLU A 158 -22.77 12.50 19.08
N GLY A 159 -24.06 12.16 19.10
CA GLY A 159 -24.77 11.97 20.35
C GLY A 159 -25.57 13.24 20.60
N ASP A 160 -26.63 13.41 19.80
CA ASP A 160 -27.63 14.45 19.97
C ASP A 160 -28.27 14.27 21.36
N SER A 161 -27.75 14.98 22.35
CA SER A 161 -28.33 15.02 23.70
C SER A 161 -29.36 16.14 23.73
N VAL A 162 -30.54 15.82 23.20
CA VAL A 162 -31.76 16.55 23.51
C VAL A 162 -32.01 16.41 25.01
N SER A 163 -31.67 17.44 25.78
CA SER A 163 -32.14 17.58 27.15
C SER A 163 -33.47 18.33 27.12
N ALA A 164 -34.55 17.54 27.06
CA ALA A 164 -35.90 18.01 27.30
C ALA A 164 -36.40 17.49 28.66
N ALA A 165 -37.08 18.39 29.38
CA ALA A 165 -37.86 18.21 30.60
C ALA A 165 -37.04 18.12 31.91
N VAL A 166 -37.43 18.71 33.03
CA VAL A 166 -38.78 18.71 33.64
C VAL A 166 -38.95 19.92 34.59
N GLU A 167 -40.12 20.57 34.50
CA GLU A 167 -40.69 21.47 35.51
C GLU A 167 -40.75 20.82 36.89
N THR A 168 -40.37 21.53 37.94
CA THR A 168 -40.93 21.28 39.28
C THR A 168 -41.39 22.59 39.89
N GLY A 169 -42.71 22.77 39.93
CA GLY A 169 -43.35 23.63 40.89
C GLY A 169 -43.40 22.94 42.25
N ALA A 170 -43.26 23.73 43.32
CA ALA A 170 -43.74 23.39 44.65
C ALA A 170 -43.98 24.70 45.41
N ASP A 171 -45.27 24.92 45.70
CA ASP A 171 -45.96 25.71 46.73
C ASP A 171 -45.29 26.96 47.36
#